data_AF-A0A935E5Z2-F1
#
_entry.id   AF-A0A935E5Z2-F1
#
_cell.length_a   1.000
_cell.length_b   1.000
_cell.length_c   1.000
_cell.angle_alpha   90.00
_cell.angle_beta   90.00
_cell.angle_gamma   90.00
#
_symmetry.space_group_name_H-M   'P 1'
#
loop_
_entity.id
_entity.type
_entity.pdbx_description
1 polymer ?
#
loop_
_entity_poly.entity_id
_entity_poly.type
_entity_poly.pdbx_seq_one_letter_code
_entity_poly.pdbx_strand_id
1 'polypeptide(L)'
;MKKRISISLLAGIEWQKQMGRFQLYYGLDSGISLNVEKDPFDRLYYTSTSFYQAEGTESLNAGIPFIGFMGLKYFFHPRFSVSIESSVTLGIFLF
;
A
#
# COMPACT_ATOMS: atom_id res chain seq x y z
N MET A 1 7.91 14.92 -21.83
CA MET A 1 7.45 14.77 -20.42
C MET A 1 6.92 13.36 -20.26
N LYS A 2 7.56 12.54 -19.42
CA LYS A 2 7.07 11.20 -19.08
C LYS A 2 5.84 11.36 -18.18
N LYS A 3 4.71 10.80 -18.59
CA LYS A 3 3.47 10.78 -17.79
C LYS A 3 3.34 9.38 -17.20
N ARG A 4 3.45 9.27 -15.87
CA ARG A 4 3.10 8.08 -15.12
C ARG A 4 1.71 8.31 -14.53
N ILE A 5 0.76 7.44 -14.85
CA ILE A 5 -0.58 7.48 -14.27
C ILE A 5 -0.72 6.22 -13.42
N SER A 6 -0.91 6.41 -12.12
CA SER A 6 -1.21 5.34 -11.17
C SER A 6 -2.59 5.62 -10.59
N ILE A 7 -3.53 4.71 -10.86
CA ILE A 7 -4.87 4.74 -10.27
C ILE A 7 -4.97 3.53 -9.36
N SER A 8 -5.28 3.76 -8.08
CA SER A 8 -5.49 2.69 -7.11
C SER A 8 -6.82 2.92 -6.41
N LEU A 9 -7.69 1.92 -6.47
CA LEU A 9 -8.93 1.85 -5.70
C LEU A 9 -8.77 0.76 -4.65
N LEU A 10 -8.87 1.13 -3.37
CA LEU A 10 -8.73 0.22 -2.25
C LEU A 10 -10.00 0.25 -1.40
N ALA A 11 -10.39 -0.91 -0.92
CA ALA A 11 -11.44 -1.10 0.08
C ALA A 11 -10.90 -2.06 1.15
N GLY A 12 -11.23 -1.80 2.41
CA GLY A 12 -10.70 -2.60 3.48
C GLY A 12 -11.57 -2.62 4.72
N ILE A 13 -11.16 -3.47 5.65
CA ILE A 13 -11.81 -3.63 6.94
C ILE A 13 -10.77 -3.33 8.01
N GLU A 14 -11.16 -2.46 8.95
CA GLU A 14 -10.37 -2.11 10.12
C GLU A 14 -11.12 -2.50 11.40
N TRP A 15 -10.41 -3.13 12.32
CA TRP A 15 -10.86 -3.40 13.67
C TRP A 15 -10.10 -2.53 14.66
N GLN A 16 -10.81 -1.99 15.64
CA GLN A 16 -10.24 -1.17 16.69
C GLN A 16 -10.71 -1.68 18.07
N LYS A 17 -9.78 -1.80 19.01
CA LYS A 17 -10.07 -2.14 20.41
C LYS A 17 -9.39 -1.14 21.35
N GLN A 18 -10.21 -0.35 22.04
CA GLN A 18 -9.74 0.62 23.03
C GLN A 18 -9.69 0.00 24.44
N MET A 19 -8.56 0.20 25.11
CA MET A 19 -8.30 -0.21 26.50
C MET A 19 -7.73 1.00 27.25
N GLY A 20 -8.63 1.81 27.82
CA GLY A 20 -8.26 3.07 28.48
C GLY A 20 -7.68 4.08 27.50
N ARG A 21 -6.43 4.49 27.72
CA ARG A 21 -5.70 5.43 26.84
C ARG A 21 -5.02 4.75 25.65
N PHE A 22 -5.00 3.43 25.60
CA PHE A 22 -4.40 2.69 24.49
C PHE A 22 -5.49 2.18 23.56
N GLN A 23 -5.24 2.19 22.25
CA GLN A 23 -6.12 1.59 21.26
C GLN A 23 -5.30 0.78 20.27
N LEU A 24 -5.53 -0.52 20.25
CA LEU A 24 -5.01 -1.39 19.21
C LEU A 24 -5.92 -1.24 17.99
N TYR A 25 -5.33 -1.10 16.81
CA TYR A 25 -6.05 -1.15 15.54
C TYR A 25 -5.30 -2.05 14.57
N TYR A 26 -6.04 -2.80 13.77
CA TYR A 26 -5.48 -3.65 12.73
C TYR A 26 -6.52 -3.85 11.64
N GLY A 27 -6.06 -4.14 10.43
CA GLY A 27 -6.96 -4.28 9.30
C GLY A 27 -6.26 -4.81 8.07
N LEU A 28 -7.06 -4.93 7.03
CA LEU A 28 -6.62 -5.35 5.72
C LEU A 28 -7.36 -4.53 4.66
N ASP A 29 -6.58 -3.87 3.81
CA ASP A 29 -7.07 -3.21 2.62
C ASP A 29 -6.73 -4.05 1.39
N SER A 30 -7.64 -4.14 0.45
CA SER A 30 -7.38 -4.76 -0.85
C SER A 30 -8.11 -4.03 -1.96
N GLY A 31 -7.69 -4.21 -3.20
CA GLY A 31 -8.38 -3.55 -4.30
C GLY A 31 -7.71 -3.75 -5.64
N ILE A 32 -7.78 -2.73 -6.50
CA ILE A 32 -7.27 -2.78 -7.87
C ILE A 32 -6.33 -1.60 -8.06
N SER A 33 -5.11 -1.88 -8.51
CA SER A 33 -4.13 -0.89 -8.92
C SER A 33 -3.85 -1.02 -10.42
N LEU A 34 -3.90 0.10 -11.13
CA LEU A 34 -3.54 0.23 -12.54
C LEU A 34 -2.38 1.21 -12.65
N ASN A 35 -1.22 0.71 -13.08
CA ASN A 35 -0.04 1.52 -13.37
C ASN A 35 0.17 1.56 -14.88
N VAL A 36 0.04 2.75 -15.47
CA VAL A 36 0.36 3.00 -16.87
C VAL A 36 1.65 3.81 -16.92
N GLU A 37 2.73 3.16 -17.34
CA GLU A 37 4.04 3.78 -17.53
C GLU A 37 4.38 3.79 -19.03
N LYS A 38 4.54 4.99 -19.61
CA LYS A 38 4.97 5.18 -21.00
C LYS A 38 6.47 5.48 -21.01
N ASP A 39 7.24 4.63 -21.68
CA ASP A 39 8.71 4.53 -21.70
C ASP A 39 9.34 4.00 -20.39
N PRO A 40 9.37 2.66 -20.17
CA PRO A 40 10.14 2.07 -19.09
C PRO A 40 11.63 2.28 -19.40
N PHE A 41 12.23 3.32 -18.81
CA PHE A 41 13.69 3.35 -18.73
C PHE A 41 14.09 2.21 -17.79
N ASP A 42 15.09 1.42 -18.18
CA ASP A 42 15.78 0.42 -17.35
C ASP A 42 16.19 1.05 -16.02
N ARG A 43 15.27 1.01 -15.06
CA ARG A 43 15.47 1.42 -13.70
C ARG A 43 15.08 0.22 -12.88
N LEU A 44 16.10 -0.47 -12.37
CA LEU A 44 15.99 -1.39 -11.26
C LEU A 44 15.26 -0.67 -10.12
N TYR A 45 13.95 -0.85 -10.04
CA TYR A 45 13.16 -0.36 -8.92
C TYR A 45 13.51 -1.23 -7.72
N TYR A 46 14.34 -0.71 -6.83
CA TYR A 46 14.47 -1.22 -5.47
C TYR A 46 13.21 -0.85 -4.68
N THR A 47 12.10 -1.50 -5.02
CA THR A 47 10.97 -1.66 -4.10
C THR A 47 11.17 -3.01 -3.45
N SER A 48 11.28 -3.01 -2.12
CA SER A 48 11.49 -4.20 -1.30
C SER A 48 10.57 -5.34 -1.77
N THR A 49 11.19 -6.45 -2.18
CA THR A 49 10.63 -7.79 -2.47
C THR A 49 10.20 -8.19 -3.89
N SER A 50 10.45 -7.42 -4.96
CA SER A 50 10.37 -8.01 -6.32
C SER A 50 11.25 -7.32 -7.35
N PHE A 51 12.21 -8.04 -7.92
CA PHE A 51 12.97 -7.60 -9.10
C PHE A 51 12.15 -7.91 -10.35
N TYR A 52 11.74 -6.89 -11.10
CA TYR A 52 11.24 -7.06 -12.46
C TYR A 52 12.10 -6.22 -13.40
N GLN A 53 12.76 -6.89 -14.34
CA GLN A 53 13.36 -6.27 -15.52
C GLN A 53 12.29 -6.28 -16.61
N ALA A 54 11.73 -5.11 -16.94
CA ALA A 54 10.74 -4.98 -18.00
C ALA A 54 11.39 -4.32 -19.22
N GLU A 55 11.75 -5.14 -20.22
CA GLU A 55 12.23 -4.65 -21.52
C GLU A 55 11.07 -4.01 -22.30
N GLY A 56 11.19 -2.71 -22.54
CA GLY A 56 10.88 -2.07 -23.84
C GLY A 56 9.45 -2.06 -24.37
N THR A 57 8.43 -2.49 -23.63
CA THR A 57 7.03 -2.47 -24.08
C THR A 57 6.19 -1.69 -23.08
N GLU A 58 5.24 -0.88 -23.54
CA GLU A 58 4.28 -0.18 -22.66
C GLU A 58 3.69 -1.20 -21.66
N SER A 59 4.11 -1.14 -20.40
CA SER A 59 3.69 -2.12 -19.39
C SER A 59 2.47 -1.55 -18.66
N LEU A 60 1.28 -1.98 -19.09
CA LEU A 60 0.07 -1.80 -18.29
C LEU A 60 0.14 -2.80 -17.15
N ASN A 61 0.65 -2.37 -16.00
CA ASN A 61 0.75 -3.22 -14.82
C ASN A 61 -0.55 -3.12 -14.02
N ALA A 62 -1.41 -4.12 -14.14
CA ALA A 62 -2.60 -4.25 -13.30
C ALA A 62 -2.30 -5.16 -12.12
N GLY A 63 -2.85 -4.90 -10.93
CA GLY A 63 -2.60 -5.77 -9.79
C GLY A 63 -3.60 -5.63 -8.67
N ILE A 64 -3.68 -6.67 -7.85
CA ILE A 64 -4.49 -6.70 -6.62
C ILE A 64 -3.52 -6.53 -5.45
N PRO A 65 -3.41 -5.32 -4.88
CA PRO A 65 -2.70 -5.14 -3.62
C PRO A 65 -3.52 -5.72 -2.46
N PHE A 66 -2.80 -6.25 -1.47
CA PHE A 66 -3.27 -6.62 -0.15
C PHE A 66 -2.37 -5.92 0.86
N ILE A 67 -2.93 -4.99 1.62
CA ILE A 67 -2.21 -4.19 2.60
C ILE A 67 -2.73 -4.60 3.96
N GLY A 68 -1.95 -5.42 4.68
CA GLY A 68 -2.22 -5.72 6.08
C GLY A 68 -1.57 -4.65 6.96
N PHE A 69 -2.29 -4.13 7.94
CA PHE A 69 -1.76 -3.14 8.87
C PHE A 69 -2.13 -3.44 10.32
N MET A 70 -1.26 -3.04 11.23
CA MET A 70 -1.49 -3.12 12.66
C MET A 70 -0.76 -1.97 13.36
N GLY A 71 -1.39 -1.37 14.35
CA GLY A 71 -0.77 -0.32 15.12
C GLY A 71 -1.38 -0.13 16.50
N LEU A 72 -0.70 0.69 17.29
CA LEU A 72 -1.10 1.05 18.64
C LEU A 72 -1.18 2.58 18.74
N LYS A 73 -2.33 3.09 19.17
CA LYS A 73 -2.54 4.51 19.48
C LYS A 73 -2.48 4.73 20.98
N TYR A 74 -1.84 5.82 21.41
CA TYR A 74 -1.89 6.33 22.77
C TYR A 74 -2.58 7.70 22.79
N PHE A 75 -3.68 7.81 23.51
CA PHE A 75 -4.46 9.03 23.69
C PHE A 75 -3.98 9.80 24.91
N PHE A 76 -3.19 10.84 24.69
CA PHE A 76 -2.83 11.80 25.75
C PHE A 76 -3.96 12.82 26.02
N HIS A 77 -4.91 12.93 25.10
CA HIS A 77 -6.16 13.70 25.23
C HIS A 77 -7.31 12.95 24.54
N PRO A 78 -8.58 13.10 24.93
CA PRO A 78 -9.70 12.41 24.28
C PRO A 78 -9.83 12.61 22.75
N ARG A 79 -9.15 13.62 22.20
CA ARG A 79 -9.14 13.95 20.76
C ARG A 79 -7.76 13.89 20.11
N PHE A 80 -6.69 13.74 20.89
CA PHE A 80 -5.33 13.72 20.38
C PHE A 80 -4.64 12.43 20.77
N SER A 81 -4.05 11.78 19.77
CA SER A 81 -3.31 10.55 19.97
C SER A 81 -2.01 10.59 19.17
N VAL A 82 -1.04 9.82 19.65
CA VAL A 82 0.13 9.42 18.88
C VAL A 82 0.00 7.95 18.55
N SER A 83 0.47 7.53 17.38
CA SER A 83 0.37 6.14 16.95
C SER A 83 1.68 5.64 16.38
N ILE A 84 1.95 4.36 16.63
CA ILE A 84 2.92 3.57 15.89
C ILE A 84 2.14 2.57 15.03
N GLU A 85 2.55 2.43 13.78
CA GLU A 85 1.92 1.53 12.80
C GLU A 85 3.01 0.69 12.13
N SER A 86 2.68 -0.56 11.86
CA SER A 86 3.40 -1.43 10.95
C SER A 86 2.43 -1.88 9.87
N SER A 87 2.84 -1.76 8.61
CA SER A 87 2.06 -2.21 7.46
C SER A 87 2.92 -3.08 6.55
N VAL A 88 2.27 -4.08 5.97
CA VAL A 88 2.86 -4.99 4.99
C VAL A 88 1.99 -4.94 3.75
N THR A 89 2.61 -4.57 2.64
CA THR A 89 1.95 -4.59 1.32
C THR A 89 2.42 -5.82 0.57
N LEU A 90 1.47 -6.68 0.20
CA LEU A 90 1.65 -7.79 -0.73
C LEU A 90 0.92 -7.43 -2.02
N GLY A 91 1.57 -7.59 -3.17
CA GLY A 91 0.95 -7.32 -4.47
C GLY A 91 1.00 -8.54 -5.36
N ILE A 92 -0.14 -8.90 -5.95
CA ILE A 92 -0.17 -9.82 -7.09
C ILE A 92 -0.36 -8.95 -8.34
N PHE A 93 0.67 -8.88 -9.18
CA PHE A 93 0.59 -8.19 -10.47
C PHE A 93 0.10 -9.18 -11.55
N LEU A 94 -0.94 -8.77 -12.26
CA LEU A 94 -1.51 -9.44 -13.41
C LEU A 94 -1.12 -8.65 -14.66
N PHE A 95 0.02 -9.07 -15.23
CA PHE A 95 0.61 -8.61 -16.50
C PHE A 95 1.11 -7.17 -16.52
#